data_AF-A0A328C209-F1
#
_entry.id   AF-A0A328C209-F1
#
_cell.length_a   1.000
_cell.length_b   1.000
_cell.length_c   1.000
_cell.angle_alpha   90.00
_cell.angle_beta   90.00
_cell.angle_gamma   90.00
#
_symmetry.space_group_name_H-M   'P 1'
#
loop_
_entity.id
_entity.type
_entity.pdbx_description
1 polymer ?
#
loop_
_entity_poly.entity_id
_entity_poly.type
_entity_poly.pdbx_seq_one_letter_code
_entity_poly.pdbx_strand_id
1 'polypeptide(L)'
;MTAQSPQLLDALIRHDRVKALMLIDEKGTPLATRGQAHAMRSGADEATVLTNLNQPRSRECVYIKRHGHHYFLIVIFEENVDFETLKRDIDATITAHQA
;
A
#
# COMPACT_ATOMS: atom_id res chain seq x y z
N MET A 1 3.94 -4.89 20.51
CA MET A 1 2.70 -5.63 20.23
C MET A 1 2.54 -5.70 18.72
N THR A 2 2.78 -6.85 18.10
CA THR A 2 2.99 -6.99 16.63
C THR A 2 2.00 -7.94 15.94
N ALA A 3 0.96 -8.42 16.64
CA ALA A 3 0.04 -9.44 16.11
C ALA A 3 -1.08 -8.89 15.19
N GLN A 4 -1.37 -7.59 15.19
CA GLN A 4 -2.48 -7.00 14.41
C GLN A 4 -2.10 -6.63 12.96
N SER A 5 -0.81 -6.48 12.66
CA SER A 5 -0.33 -6.02 11.35
C SER A 5 -0.70 -6.95 10.17
N PRO A 6 -0.63 -8.30 10.30
CA PRO A 6 -1.02 -9.20 9.21
C PRO A 6 -2.52 -9.16 8.90
N GLN A 7 -3.36 -9.10 9.94
CA GLN A 7 -4.82 -9.11 9.79
C GLN A 7 -5.35 -7.84 9.11
N LEU A 8 -4.78 -6.68 9.45
CA LEU A 8 -5.11 -5.41 8.80
C LEU A 8 -4.79 -5.46 7.29
N LEU A 9 -3.62 -5.98 6.92
CA LEU A 9 -3.23 -6.12 5.52
C LEU A 9 -4.16 -7.08 4.77
N ASP A 10 -4.55 -8.18 5.41
CA ASP A 10 -5.48 -9.15 4.83
C ASP A 10 -6.91 -8.59 4.67
N ALA A 11 -7.33 -7.66 5.53
CA ALA A 11 -8.61 -6.96 5.38
C ALA A 11 -8.57 -5.95 4.23
N LEU A 12 -7.50 -5.14 4.16
CA LEU A 12 -7.34 -4.11 3.15
C LEU A 12 -7.13 -4.66 1.74
N ILE A 13 -6.42 -5.78 1.59
CA ILE A 13 -6.16 -6.35 0.25
C ILE A 13 -7.41 -6.96 -0.40
N ARG A 14 -8.46 -7.20 0.37
CA ARG A 14 -9.76 -7.65 -0.16
C ARG A 14 -10.53 -6.54 -0.87
N HIS A 15 -10.09 -5.28 -0.73
CA HIS A 15 -10.66 -4.19 -1.50
C HIS A 15 -10.24 -4.36 -2.96
N ASP A 16 -11.24 -4.53 -3.83
CA ASP A 16 -11.13 -4.70 -5.28
C ASP A 16 -10.24 -3.69 -6.01
N ARG A 17 -10.04 -2.52 -5.42
CA ARG A 17 -9.26 -1.39 -5.97
C ARG A 17 -7.81 -1.35 -5.50
N VAL A 18 -7.45 -2.16 -4.50
CA VAL A 18 -6.08 -2.23 -3.96
C VAL A 18 -5.32 -3.35 -4.67
N LYS A 19 -4.19 -3.00 -5.28
CA LYS A 19 -3.31 -3.97 -5.96
C LYS A 19 -2.30 -4.57 -5.00
N ALA A 20 -1.74 -3.73 -4.13
CA ALA A 20 -0.74 -4.15 -3.18
C ALA A 20 -0.69 -3.26 -1.94
N LEU A 21 -0.13 -3.82 -0.88
CA LEU A 21 0.05 -3.18 0.42
C LEU A 21 1.43 -3.49 0.95
N MET A 22 2.03 -2.53 1.64
CA MET A 22 3.31 -2.71 2.33
C MET A 22 3.29 -1.98 3.66
N LEU A 23 3.65 -2.66 4.73
CA LEU A 23 3.93 -2.04 6.01
C LEU A 23 5.44 -1.88 6.12
N ILE A 24 5.90 -0.64 6.30
CA ILE A 24 7.31 -0.29 6.49
C ILE A 24 7.55 0.31 7.88
N ASP A 25 8.77 0.18 8.37
CA ASP A 25 9.24 0.95 9.53
C ASP A 25 9.67 2.37 9.15
N GLU A 26 10.07 3.17 10.15
CA GLU A 26 10.59 4.53 9.97
C GLU A 26 11.88 4.62 9.13
N LYS A 27 12.57 3.50 8.92
CA LYS A 27 13.78 3.40 8.08
C LYS A 27 13.45 2.98 6.66
N GLY A 28 12.18 2.71 6.35
CA GLY A 28 11.74 2.19 5.06
C GLY A 28 11.89 0.68 4.90
N THR A 29 12.22 -0.05 5.96
CA THR A 29 12.34 -1.51 5.92
C THR A 29 10.96 -2.13 5.77
N PRO A 30 10.72 -2.97 4.74
CA PRO A 30 9.45 -3.69 4.62
C PRO A 30 9.32 -4.75 5.71
N LEU A 31 8.28 -4.61 6.52
CA LEU A 31 7.93 -5.55 7.59
C LEU A 31 6.93 -6.61 7.12
N ALA A 32 5.99 -6.21 6.26
CA ALA A 32 4.98 -7.09 5.70
C ALA A 32 4.44 -6.55 4.37
N THR A 33 3.99 -7.47 3.51
CA THR A 33 3.50 -7.17 2.16
C THR A 33 2.30 -8.04 1.80
N ARG A 34 1.35 -7.50 1.03
CA ARG A 34 0.26 -8.23 0.38
C ARG A 34 0.03 -7.73 -1.04
N GLY A 35 -0.51 -8.61 -1.89
CA GLY A 35 -0.82 -8.28 -3.28
C GLY A 35 0.41 -8.17 -4.18
N GLN A 36 0.18 -7.67 -5.39
CA GLN A 36 1.21 -7.47 -6.40
C GLN A 36 0.92 -6.19 -7.17
N ALA A 37 1.91 -5.29 -7.22
CA ALA A 37 1.88 -4.07 -8.00
C ALA A 37 3.09 -4.03 -8.93
N HIS A 38 2.98 -3.32 -10.05
CA HIS A 38 4.08 -3.12 -10.98
C HIS A 38 5.24 -2.37 -10.31
N ALA A 39 4.92 -1.42 -9.44
CA ALA A 39 5.89 -0.70 -8.61
C ALA A 39 6.64 -1.60 -7.62
N MET A 40 6.19 -2.83 -7.38
CA MET A 40 6.78 -3.78 -6.42
C MET A 40 7.54 -4.93 -7.07
N ARG A 41 8.01 -4.76 -8.31
CA ARG A 41 8.76 -5.80 -9.03
C ARG A 41 9.95 -6.32 -8.22
N SER A 42 9.90 -7.62 -7.89
CA SER A 42 10.98 -8.38 -7.28
C SER A 42 12.23 -8.35 -8.17
N GLY A 43 13.40 -8.06 -7.58
CA GLY A 43 14.70 -8.04 -8.27
C GLY A 43 15.21 -6.65 -8.69
N ALA A 44 14.56 -5.57 -8.25
CA ALA A 44 15.17 -4.25 -8.29
C ALA A 44 16.22 -4.14 -7.17
N ASP A 45 17.44 -4.61 -7.46
CA ASP A 45 18.61 -4.40 -6.59
C ASP A 45 19.02 -2.91 -6.54
N GLU A 46 18.40 -2.07 -7.37
CA GLU A 46 18.64 -0.65 -7.48
C GLU A 46 17.32 0.13 -7.52
N ALA A 47 17.35 1.34 -6.94
CA ALA A 47 16.25 2.30 -7.03
C ALA A 47 15.89 2.55 -8.50
N THR A 48 14.74 2.05 -8.93
CA THR A 48 14.30 2.13 -10.32
C THR A 48 13.43 3.38 -10.51
N VAL A 49 13.87 4.31 -11.37
CA VAL A 49 13.06 5.46 -11.78
C VAL A 49 12.43 5.16 -13.14
N LEU A 50 11.10 5.12 -13.19
CA LEU A 50 10.37 5.03 -14.46
C LEU A 50 10.38 6.39 -15.15
N THR A 51 11.21 6.54 -16.19
CA THR A 51 11.33 7.78 -16.96
C THR A 51 10.26 7.93 -18.06
N ASN A 52 9.55 6.85 -18.40
CA ASN A 52 8.52 6.85 -19.42
C ASN A 52 7.12 6.68 -18.82
N LEU A 53 6.53 7.80 -18.38
CA LEU A 53 5.19 7.87 -17.78
C LEU A 53 4.04 7.81 -18.82
N ASN A 54 4.38 7.79 -20.12
CA ASN A 54 3.43 7.77 -21.22
C ASN A 54 3.08 6.35 -21.70
N GLN A 55 3.66 5.31 -21.08
CA GLN A 55 3.23 3.95 -21.40
C GLN A 55 1.82 3.70 -20.84
N PRO A 56 0.88 3.18 -21.64
CA PRO A 56 -0.49 2.89 -21.22
C PRO A 56 -0.61 1.68 -20.28
N ARG A 57 0.51 1.25 -19.67
CA ARG A 57 0.49 0.24 -18.62
C ARG A 57 -0.14 0.90 -17.39
N SER A 58 -1.24 0.32 -16.92
CA SER A 58 -1.90 0.52 -15.62
C SER A 58 -1.08 1.45 -14.71
N ARG A 59 -1.44 2.73 -14.75
CA ARG A 59 -0.80 3.74 -13.92
C ARG A 59 -1.22 3.46 -12.49
N GLU A 60 -0.24 3.30 -11.62
CA GLU A 60 -0.46 2.98 -10.21
C GLU A 60 -0.26 4.23 -9.37
N CYS A 61 -1.20 4.47 -8.46
CA CYS A 61 -1.11 5.51 -7.46
C CYS A 61 -0.68 4.92 -6.12
N VAL A 62 -0.01 5.75 -5.32
CA VAL A 62 0.48 5.37 -3.99
C VAL A 62 -0.14 6.29 -2.95
N TYR A 63 -0.76 5.68 -1.95
CA TYR A 63 -1.23 6.35 -0.75
C TYR A 63 -0.41 5.88 0.45
N ILE A 64 0.20 6.82 1.17
CA ILE A 64 1.03 6.54 2.35
C ILE A 64 0.33 7.09 3.58
N LYS A 65 0.11 6.24 4.58
CA LYS A 65 -0.50 6.61 5.85
C LYS A 65 0.32 6.11 7.03
N ARG A 66 0.49 6.95 8.04
CA ARG A 66 1.12 6.57 9.30
C ARG A 66 0.27 5.54 10.06
N HIS A 67 0.89 4.47 10.54
CA HIS A 67 0.26 3.43 11.36
C HIS A 67 1.00 3.29 12.70
N GLY A 68 0.47 3.88 13.75
CA GLY A 68 1.17 3.99 15.04
C GLY A 68 2.35 4.98 14.99
N HIS A 69 3.31 4.84 15.91
CA HIS A 69 4.40 5.81 16.05
C HIS A 69 5.55 5.58 15.06
N HIS A 70 5.85 4.33 14.73
CA HIS A 70 7.08 3.94 14.01
C HIS A 70 6.84 3.23 12.68
N TYR A 71 5.59 3.16 12.21
CA TYR A 71 5.25 2.43 10.99
C TYR A 71 4.45 3.26 10.01
N PHE A 72 4.59 2.93 8.73
CA PHE A 72 3.80 3.49 7.64
C PHE A 72 3.21 2.38 6.80
N LEU A 73 1.93 2.52 6.49
CA LEU A 73 1.23 1.68 5.55
C LEU A 73 1.24 2.36 4.18
N ILE A 74 1.77 1.66 3.20
CA ILE A 74 1.75 2.02 1.79
C ILE A 74 0.64 1.22 1.13
N VAL A 75 -0.23 1.90 0.40
CA VAL A 75 -1.31 1.32 -0.39
C VAL A 75 -1.12 1.68 -1.85
N ILE A 76 -1.12 0.67 -2.71
CA ILE A 76 -0.96 0.83 -4.15
C ILE A 76 -2.25 0.42 -4.85
N PHE A 77 -2.75 1.29 -5.72
CA PHE A 77 -4.04 1.15 -6.39
C PHE A 77 -3.97 1.69 -7.83
N GLU A 78 -4.98 1.39 -8.65
CA GLU A 78 -5.06 1.89 -10.04
C GLU A 78 -5.39 3.39 -10.09
N GLU A 79 -4.80 4.15 -11.02
CA GLU A 79 -5.01 5.60 -11.17
C GLU A 79 -6.47 5.98 -11.44
N ASN A 80 -7.26 5.08 -12.03
CA ASN A 80 -8.67 5.33 -12.36
C ASN A 80 -9.62 5.19 -11.15
N VAL A 81 -9.10 4.87 -9.97
CA VAL A 81 -9.89 4.77 -8.74
C VAL A 81 -10.18 6.16 -8.18
N ASP A 82 -11.43 6.38 -7.75
CA ASP A 82 -11.78 7.54 -6.93
C ASP A 82 -11.02 7.48 -5.59
N PHE A 83 -9.99 8.32 -5.50
CA PHE A 83 -9.09 8.38 -4.35
C PHE A 83 -9.82 8.74 -3.06
N GLU A 84 -10.78 9.65 -3.07
CA GLU A 84 -11.44 10.10 -1.84
C GLU A 84 -12.30 8.98 -1.24
N THR A 85 -13.00 8.24 -2.09
CA THR A 85 -13.75 7.05 -1.68
C THR A 85 -12.81 5.98 -1.14
N LEU A 86 -11.74 5.64 -1.89
CA LEU A 86 -10.76 4.64 -1.46
C LEU A 86 -10.11 5.01 -0.12
N LYS A 87 -9.69 6.27 0.03
CA LYS A 87 -9.06 6.79 1.24
C LYS A 87 -10.00 6.64 2.43
N ARG A 88 -11.27 7.04 2.28
CA ARG A 88 -12.28 6.90 3.35
C ARG A 88 -12.45 5.44 3.78
N ASP A 89 -12.50 4.52 2.84
CA ASP A 89 -12.73 3.10 3.12
C ASP A 89 -11.51 2.43 3.77
N ILE A 90 -10.30 2.78 3.33
CA ILE A 90 -9.03 2.40 3.98
C ILE A 90 -8.96 2.97 5.39
N ASP A 91 -9.27 4.26 5.56
CA ASP A 91 -9.22 4.94 6.84
C ASP A 91 -10.16 4.30 7.85
N ALA A 92 -11.40 3.98 7.43
CA ALA A 92 -12.38 3.29 8.24
C ALA A 92 -11.91 1.88 8.66
N THR A 93 -11.32 1.14 7.72
CA THR A 93 -10.78 -0.21 7.97
C THR A 93 -9.65 -0.16 9.01
N ILE A 94 -8.74 0.81 8.88
CA ILE A 94 -7.64 0.99 9.83
C ILE A 94 -8.18 1.31 11.23
N THR A 95 -9.12 2.26 11.34
CA THR A 95 -9.71 2.63 12.63
C THR A 95 -10.39 1.43 13.30
N ALA A 96 -11.09 0.58 12.54
CA ALA A 96 -11.73 -0.62 13.08
C ALA A 96 -10.77 -1.67 13.64
N HIS A 97 -9.51 -1.71 13.17
CA HIS A 97 -8.49 -2.65 13.64
C HIS A 97 -7.53 -2.05 14.70
N GLN A 98 -7.70 -0.76 15.01
CA GLN A 98 -6.96 -0.05 16.06
C GLN A 98 -7.75 0.11 17.36
N ALA A 99 -9.07 -0.15 17.31
CA ALA A 99 -9.95 -0.26 18.48
C ALA A 99 -9.78 -1.63 19.16
#